data_AF-A0A9E3QHT7-F1
#
_entry.id   AF-A0A9E3QHT7-F1
#
_cell.length_a   1.000
_cell.length_b   1.000
_cell.length_c   1.000
_cell.angle_alpha   90.00
_cell.angle_beta   90.00
_cell.angle_gamma   90.00
#
_symmetry.space_group_name_H-M   'P 1'
#
loop_
_entity.id
_entity.type
_entity.pdbx_description
1 polymer ?
#
loop_
_entity_poly.entity_id
_entity_poly.type
_entity_poly.pdbx_seq_one_letter_code
_entity_poly.pdbx_strand_id
1 'polypeptide(L)'
;MTAMLAEAACSAPAPQTDSPPTLDSLVEAAARRGAAWKEVLRPRNAIEDWLIGYAALAAVRLDHLVRVAEALRAAEAVRARGLWEEQRALAAEELGARLAKDPARVAKRLRQTKQGCDWMIQRWEGLVRSLEGKGRWEEPQLSLAFDLLGVPHDRRGSDPRLAHDAAAWKAVARGEIAALEDLKARGLDEQDRVERAEAVAGRSLGETAAARLLRRELAARERTVRWALEQ
;
A
#
# COMPACT_ATOMS: atom_id res chain seq x y z
N MET A 1 -16.03 -25.49 -27.17
CA MET A 1 -15.54 -26.25 -26.00
C MET A 1 -15.16 -25.37 -24.81
N THR A 2 -15.08 -24.03 -24.97
CA THR A 2 -14.75 -23.06 -23.91
C THR A 2 -15.93 -22.68 -23.00
N ALA A 3 -17.17 -23.03 -23.37
CA ALA A 3 -18.37 -22.62 -22.65
C ALA A 3 -18.84 -23.62 -21.55
N MET A 4 -18.47 -24.90 -21.64
CA MET A 4 -18.96 -25.94 -20.70
C MET A 4 -18.18 -26.01 -19.37
N LEU A 5 -16.98 -25.43 -19.28
CA LEU A 5 -16.19 -25.41 -18.04
C LEU A 5 -16.54 -24.22 -17.13
N ALA A 6 -17.36 -23.28 -17.60
CA ALA A 6 -17.78 -22.10 -16.84
C ALA A 6 -18.99 -22.37 -15.91
N GLU A 7 -19.84 -23.34 -16.25
CA GLU A 7 -21.12 -23.54 -15.55
C GLU A 7 -21.03 -24.38 -14.26
N ALA A 8 -19.95 -25.15 -14.08
CA ALA A 8 -19.73 -25.94 -12.86
C ALA A 8 -19.07 -25.13 -11.70
N ALA A 9 -18.79 -23.84 -11.90
CA ALA A 9 -18.01 -23.01 -10.98
C ALA A 9 -18.84 -22.14 -10.01
N CYS A 10 -20.18 -22.12 -10.11
CA CYS A 10 -20.98 -21.06 -9.50
C CYS A 10 -21.96 -21.52 -8.39
N SER A 11 -21.52 -22.41 -7.51
CA SER A 11 -22.20 -22.62 -6.22
C SER A 11 -21.19 -22.55 -5.08
N ALA A 12 -20.86 -21.32 -4.67
CA ALA A 12 -20.04 -21.07 -3.48
C ALA A 12 -20.97 -20.81 -2.29
N PRO A 13 -20.93 -21.63 -1.22
CA PRO A 13 -21.68 -21.33 0.00
C PRO A 13 -21.10 -20.08 0.70
N ALA A 14 -21.98 -19.35 1.40
CA ALA A 14 -21.65 -18.15 2.18
C ALA A 14 -20.47 -18.39 3.16
N PRO A 15 -19.67 -17.36 3.49
CA PRO A 15 -18.46 -17.53 4.30
C PRO A 15 -18.86 -17.87 5.74
N GLN A 16 -18.75 -19.15 6.08
CA GLN A 16 -18.70 -19.59 7.47
C GLN A 16 -17.42 -19.06 8.08
N THR A 17 -17.51 -18.57 9.31
CA THR A 17 -16.39 -18.14 10.16
C THR A 17 -15.51 -19.34 10.49
N ASP A 18 -14.76 -19.82 9.51
CA ASP A 18 -13.92 -21.00 9.63
C ASP A 18 -12.51 -20.58 10.03
N SER A 19 -11.96 -21.29 11.01
CA SER A 19 -10.53 -21.35 11.30
C SER A 19 -9.72 -21.48 10.00
N PRO A 20 -8.52 -20.88 9.92
CA PRO A 20 -7.71 -20.97 8.71
C PRO A 20 -7.55 -22.43 8.30
N PRO A 21 -7.79 -22.78 7.02
CA PRO A 21 -7.74 -24.15 6.58
C PRO A 21 -6.35 -24.73 6.85
N THR A 22 -6.32 -25.90 7.46
CA THR A 22 -5.07 -26.64 7.66
C THR A 22 -4.52 -27.10 6.32
N LEU A 23 -3.22 -27.37 6.27
CA LEU A 23 -2.60 -27.95 5.07
C LEU A 23 -3.34 -29.22 4.62
N ASP A 24 -3.75 -30.05 5.58
CA ASP A 24 -4.49 -31.28 5.33
C ASP A 24 -5.84 -31.01 4.66
N SER A 25 -6.60 -30.01 5.14
CA SER A 25 -7.87 -29.63 4.53
C SER A 25 -7.74 -29.15 3.08
N LEU A 26 -6.63 -28.46 2.76
CA LEU A 26 -6.33 -28.02 1.39
C LEU A 26 -5.94 -29.20 0.49
N VAL A 27 -5.19 -30.17 1.03
CA VAL A 27 -4.82 -31.39 0.31
C VAL A 27 -6.06 -32.24 0.01
N GLU A 28 -6.95 -32.42 0.97
CA GLU A 28 -8.20 -33.14 0.77
C GLU A 28 -9.11 -32.46 -0.26
N ALA A 29 -9.24 -31.13 -0.19
CA ALA A 29 -10.00 -30.37 -1.18
C ALA A 29 -9.39 -30.49 -2.58
N ALA A 30 -8.06 -30.49 -2.69
CA ALA A 30 -7.36 -30.69 -3.94
C ALA A 30 -7.57 -32.11 -4.50
N ALA A 31 -7.54 -33.13 -3.65
CA ALA A 31 -7.81 -34.51 -4.05
C ALA A 31 -9.24 -34.67 -4.58
N ARG A 32 -10.25 -34.11 -3.88
CA ARG A 32 -11.65 -34.11 -4.34
C ARG A 32 -11.81 -33.43 -5.71
N ARG A 33 -11.21 -32.25 -5.88
CA ARG A 33 -11.26 -31.52 -7.15
C ARG A 33 -10.54 -32.25 -8.27
N GLY A 34 -9.37 -32.83 -7.98
CA GLY A 34 -8.62 -33.64 -8.92
C GLY A 34 -9.42 -34.84 -9.40
N ALA A 35 -10.09 -35.57 -8.50
CA ALA A 35 -10.97 -36.68 -8.86
C ALA A 35 -12.08 -36.25 -9.82
N ALA A 36 -12.80 -35.17 -9.50
CA ALA A 36 -13.86 -34.63 -10.36
C ALA A 36 -13.34 -34.22 -11.75
N TRP A 37 -12.15 -33.61 -11.83
CA TRP A 37 -11.55 -33.24 -13.11
C TRP A 37 -11.09 -34.46 -13.92
N LYS A 38 -10.59 -35.52 -13.28
CA LYS A 38 -10.21 -36.77 -13.94
C LYS A 38 -11.40 -37.46 -14.60
N GLU A 39 -12.59 -37.41 -14.00
CA GLU A 39 -13.82 -37.97 -14.59
C GLU A 39 -14.17 -37.31 -15.93
N VAL A 40 -13.97 -35.99 -16.03
CA VAL A 40 -14.27 -35.19 -17.22
C VAL A 40 -13.15 -35.26 -18.26
N LEU A 41 -11.90 -35.06 -17.83
CA LEU A 41 -10.74 -34.94 -18.71
C LEU A 41 -10.17 -36.28 -19.16
N ARG A 42 -10.45 -37.37 -18.42
CA ARG A 42 -10.06 -38.75 -18.73
C ARG A 42 -8.58 -38.89 -19.11
N PRO A 43 -7.64 -38.68 -18.15
CA PRO A 43 -6.22 -38.74 -18.44
C PRO A 43 -5.82 -40.09 -19.02
N ARG A 44 -5.01 -40.06 -20.08
CA ARG A 44 -4.57 -41.23 -20.86
C ARG A 44 -3.25 -41.80 -20.35
N ASN A 45 -2.52 -41.03 -19.54
CA ASN A 45 -1.21 -41.42 -19.02
C ASN A 45 -0.97 -40.79 -17.64
N ALA A 46 0.10 -41.26 -16.97
CA ALA A 46 0.46 -40.80 -15.63
C ALA A 46 0.87 -39.32 -15.57
N ILE A 47 1.34 -38.73 -16.67
CA ILE A 47 1.71 -37.31 -16.74
C ILE A 47 0.45 -36.45 -16.74
N GLU A 48 -0.54 -36.78 -17.57
CA GLU A 48 -1.85 -36.13 -17.58
C GLU A 48 -2.54 -36.26 -16.20
N ASP A 49 -2.45 -37.44 -15.57
CA ASP A 49 -2.98 -37.66 -14.23
C ASP A 49 -2.32 -36.76 -13.16
N TRP A 50 -0.99 -36.64 -13.22
CA TRP A 50 -0.20 -35.78 -12.35
C TRP A 50 -0.51 -34.30 -12.58
N LEU A 51 -0.61 -33.86 -13.84
CA LEU A 51 -0.95 -32.49 -14.21
C LEU A 51 -2.32 -32.08 -13.68
N ILE A 52 -3.32 -32.96 -13.78
CA ILE A 52 -4.65 -32.71 -13.22
C ILE A 52 -4.59 -32.54 -11.70
N GLY A 53 -3.84 -33.41 -10.99
CA GLY A 53 -3.66 -33.28 -9.55
C GLY A 53 -2.95 -31.98 -9.15
N TYR A 54 -1.92 -31.59 -9.89
CA TYR A 54 -1.21 -30.34 -9.68
C TYR A 54 -2.08 -29.10 -9.92
N ALA A 55 -2.86 -29.11 -11.01
CA ALA A 55 -3.79 -28.04 -11.35
C ALA A 55 -4.91 -27.92 -10.30
N ALA A 56 -5.43 -29.05 -9.80
CA ALA A 56 -6.45 -29.06 -8.75
C ALA A 56 -5.92 -28.44 -7.44
N LEU A 57 -4.70 -28.78 -7.04
CA LEU A 57 -4.05 -28.16 -5.88
C LEU A 57 -3.82 -26.65 -6.06
N ALA A 58 -3.34 -26.24 -7.24
CA ALA A 58 -3.15 -24.84 -7.56
C ALA A 58 -4.48 -24.05 -7.52
N ALA A 59 -5.56 -24.63 -8.03
CA ALA A 59 -6.89 -24.04 -8.01
C ALA A 59 -7.46 -23.92 -6.58
N VAL A 60 -7.33 -24.94 -5.74
CA VAL A 60 -7.78 -24.87 -4.34
C VAL A 60 -7.01 -23.80 -3.56
N ARG A 61 -5.71 -23.71 -3.78
CA ARG A 61 -4.90 -22.65 -3.17
C ARG A 61 -5.30 -21.26 -3.67
N LEU A 62 -5.61 -21.13 -4.96
CA LEU A 62 -6.12 -19.88 -5.52
C LEU A 62 -7.43 -19.45 -4.84
N ASP A 63 -8.40 -20.36 -4.72
CA ASP A 63 -9.68 -20.08 -4.04
C ASP A 63 -9.46 -19.61 -2.60
N HIS A 64 -8.55 -20.27 -1.88
CA HIS A 64 -8.23 -19.88 -0.51
C HIS A 64 -7.60 -18.48 -0.44
N LEU A 65 -6.62 -18.20 -1.30
CA LEU A 65 -5.98 -16.88 -1.35
C LEU A 65 -6.96 -15.77 -1.70
N VAL A 66 -7.94 -16.04 -2.58
CA VAL A 66 -9.02 -15.09 -2.89
C VAL A 66 -9.85 -14.79 -1.64
N ARG A 67 -10.27 -15.81 -0.88
CA ARG A 67 -11.01 -15.61 0.38
C ARG A 67 -10.20 -14.83 1.42
N VAL A 68 -8.90 -15.12 1.55
CA VAL A 68 -8.01 -14.36 2.44
C VAL A 68 -7.92 -12.90 1.98
N ALA A 69 -7.84 -12.64 0.67
CA ALA A 69 -7.83 -11.29 0.13
C ALA A 69 -9.12 -10.53 0.45
N GLU A 70 -10.28 -11.18 0.34
CA GLU A 70 -11.58 -10.61 0.70
C GLU A 70 -11.68 -10.31 2.20
N ALA A 71 -11.24 -11.24 3.06
CA ALA A 71 -11.22 -11.02 4.51
C ALA A 71 -10.31 -9.84 4.90
N LEU A 72 -9.14 -9.73 4.27
CA LEU A 72 -8.22 -8.61 4.48
C LEU A 72 -8.81 -7.28 4.02
N ARG A 73 -9.49 -7.25 2.86
CA ARG A 73 -10.22 -6.07 2.36
C ARG A 73 -11.34 -5.65 3.32
N ALA A 74 -12.12 -6.61 3.83
CA ALA A 74 -13.18 -6.34 4.79
C ALA A 74 -12.62 -5.77 6.11
N ALA A 75 -11.54 -6.35 6.63
CA ALA A 75 -10.89 -5.86 7.83
C ALA A 75 -10.30 -4.44 7.64
N GLU A 76 -9.72 -4.17 6.47
CA GLU A 76 -9.22 -2.84 6.12
C GLU A 76 -10.35 -1.83 5.97
N ALA A 77 -11.45 -2.20 5.34
CA ALA A 77 -12.64 -1.35 5.20
C ALA A 77 -13.21 -0.93 6.55
N VAL A 78 -13.23 -1.84 7.54
CA VAL A 78 -13.65 -1.52 8.91
C VAL A 78 -12.71 -0.51 9.54
N ARG A 79 -11.38 -0.71 9.43
CA ARG A 79 -10.39 0.24 9.97
C ARG A 79 -10.48 1.62 9.32
N ALA A 80 -10.54 1.68 7.98
CA ALA A 80 -10.59 2.92 7.21
C ALA A 80 -11.82 3.78 7.53
N ARG A 81 -12.93 3.19 8.01
CA ARG A 81 -14.10 3.98 8.43
C ARG A 81 -13.81 4.85 9.64
N GLY A 82 -13.10 4.31 10.63
CA GLY A 82 -12.88 4.97 11.91
C GLY A 82 -11.50 5.59 12.09
N LEU A 83 -10.48 5.08 11.38
CA LEU A 83 -9.07 5.35 11.67
C LEU A 83 -8.28 5.88 10.47
N TRP A 84 -8.95 6.30 9.39
CA TRP A 84 -8.27 6.72 8.16
C TRP A 84 -7.26 7.83 8.43
N GLU A 85 -7.69 8.93 9.05
CA GLU A 85 -6.82 10.09 9.27
C GLU A 85 -5.68 9.74 10.24
N GLU A 86 -5.94 9.03 11.34
CA GLU A 86 -4.90 8.63 12.28
C GLU A 86 -3.86 7.70 11.65
N GLN A 87 -4.29 6.73 10.84
CA GLN A 87 -3.37 5.81 10.16
C GLN A 87 -2.51 6.53 9.12
N ARG A 88 -3.10 7.46 8.35
CA ARG A 88 -2.37 8.23 7.35
C ARG A 88 -1.42 9.25 7.99
N ALA A 89 -1.82 9.87 9.09
CA ALA A 89 -0.96 10.74 9.89
C ALA A 89 0.22 9.96 10.49
N LEU A 90 -0.02 8.75 11.05
CA LEU A 90 1.05 7.89 11.56
C LEU A 90 2.03 7.50 10.45
N ALA A 91 1.54 7.13 9.27
CA ALA A 91 2.40 6.81 8.12
C ALA A 91 3.25 8.02 7.68
N ALA A 92 2.71 9.23 7.73
CA ALA A 92 3.46 10.45 7.49
C ALA A 92 4.54 10.69 8.56
N GLU A 93 4.24 10.45 9.84
CA GLU A 93 5.20 10.55 10.94
C GLU A 93 6.35 9.54 10.82
N GLU A 94 6.04 8.27 10.54
CA GLU A 94 7.04 7.22 10.32
C GLU A 94 7.96 7.53 9.12
N LEU A 95 7.39 8.12 8.06
CA LEU A 95 8.16 8.59 6.92
C LEU A 95 9.02 9.81 7.29
N GLY A 96 8.45 10.77 8.02
CA GLY A 96 9.11 11.98 8.51
C GLY A 96 10.28 11.69 9.45
N ALA A 97 10.20 10.64 10.27
CA ALA A 97 11.29 10.17 11.13
C ALA A 97 12.58 9.81 10.35
N ARG A 98 12.46 9.58 9.03
CA ARG A 98 13.59 9.26 8.15
C ARG A 98 14.14 10.48 7.40
N LEU A 99 13.53 11.66 7.56
CA LEU A 99 13.82 12.86 6.78
C LEU A 99 15.29 13.26 6.87
N ALA A 100 15.85 13.34 8.08
CA ALA A 100 17.26 13.70 8.29
C ALA A 100 18.25 12.73 7.61
N LYS A 101 17.84 11.48 7.34
CA LYS A 101 18.72 10.49 6.70
C LYS A 101 18.73 10.60 5.17
N ASP A 102 17.61 10.95 4.57
CA ASP A 102 17.43 11.01 3.11
C ASP A 102 16.46 12.15 2.74
N PRO A 103 16.87 13.42 2.95
CA PRO A 103 15.96 14.55 2.88
C PRO A 103 15.37 14.73 1.48
N ALA A 104 16.18 14.55 0.44
CA ALA A 104 15.75 14.71 -0.95
C ALA A 104 14.63 13.73 -1.34
N ARG A 105 14.74 12.47 -0.94
CA ARG A 105 13.71 11.47 -1.26
C ARG A 105 12.52 11.57 -0.33
N VAL A 106 12.76 11.72 0.97
CA VAL A 106 11.69 11.71 1.98
C VAL A 106 10.80 12.95 1.83
N ALA A 107 11.36 14.15 1.66
CA ALA A 107 10.57 15.36 1.42
C ALA A 107 9.68 15.23 0.17
N LYS A 108 10.20 14.66 -0.93
CA LYS A 108 9.40 14.39 -2.13
C LYS A 108 8.26 13.41 -1.87
N ARG A 109 8.50 12.36 -1.09
CA ARG A 109 7.45 11.37 -0.74
C ARG A 109 6.40 11.95 0.20
N LEU A 110 6.78 12.79 1.16
CA LEU A 110 5.83 13.49 2.02
C LEU A 110 4.91 14.42 1.20
N ARG A 111 5.45 15.12 0.20
CA ARG A 111 4.66 15.94 -0.73
C ARG A 111 3.71 15.15 -1.65
N GLN A 112 3.72 13.81 -1.62
CA GLN A 112 2.81 12.98 -2.42
C GLN A 112 1.48 12.66 -1.73
N THR A 113 1.31 13.02 -0.46
CA THR A 113 0.08 12.75 0.29
C THR A 113 -0.38 13.98 1.06
N LYS A 114 -1.69 14.10 1.28
CA LYS A 114 -2.30 15.16 2.08
C LYS A 114 -1.68 15.21 3.48
N GLN A 115 -1.64 14.07 4.17
CA GLN A 115 -1.12 13.98 5.54
C GLN A 115 0.39 14.22 5.61
N GLY A 116 1.14 13.88 4.55
CA GLY A 116 2.56 14.24 4.46
C GLY A 116 2.77 15.74 4.30
N CYS A 117 1.92 16.43 3.54
CA CYS A 117 1.92 17.89 3.46
C CYS A 117 1.53 18.53 4.80
N ASP A 118 0.48 18.03 5.47
CA ASP A 118 0.08 18.49 6.81
C ASP A 118 1.23 18.35 7.83
N TRP A 119 1.92 17.22 7.80
CA TRP A 119 3.09 16.99 8.63
C TRP A 119 4.20 18.01 8.33
N MET A 120 4.49 18.29 7.06
CA MET A 120 5.50 19.29 6.68
C MET A 120 5.09 20.71 7.09
N ILE A 121 3.83 21.09 6.91
CA ILE A 121 3.27 22.39 7.31
C ILE A 121 3.48 22.61 8.81
N GLN A 122 3.10 21.65 9.65
CA GLN A 122 3.26 21.77 11.11
C GLN A 122 4.72 22.05 11.53
N ARG A 123 5.70 21.47 10.81
CA ARG A 123 7.13 21.64 11.09
C ARG A 123 7.61 23.01 10.63
N TRP A 124 7.18 23.46 9.45
CA TRP A 124 7.43 24.83 8.99
C TRP A 124 6.83 25.88 9.92
N GLU A 125 5.60 25.68 10.41
CA GLU A 125 4.98 26.57 11.39
C GLU A 125 5.76 26.61 12.71
N GLY A 126 6.27 25.46 13.18
CA GLY A 126 7.14 25.39 14.35
C GLY A 126 8.42 26.20 14.16
N LEU A 127 9.01 26.14 12.96
CA LEU A 127 10.17 26.93 12.57
C LEU A 127 9.84 28.43 12.52
N VAL A 128 8.70 28.83 11.97
CA VAL A 128 8.23 30.24 11.97
C VAL A 128 8.07 30.77 13.40
N ARG A 129 7.39 30.02 14.28
CA ARG A 129 7.24 30.37 15.70
C ARG A 129 8.59 30.53 16.39
N SER A 130 9.57 29.67 16.07
CA SER A 130 10.93 29.79 16.61
C SER A 130 11.63 31.08 16.16
N LEU A 131 11.41 31.56 14.93
CA LEU A 131 11.94 32.86 14.49
C LEU A 131 11.26 34.02 15.21
N GLU A 132 9.96 33.95 15.41
CA GLU A 132 9.20 35.01 16.08
C GLU A 132 9.63 35.18 17.54
N GLY A 133 10.00 34.09 18.22
CA GLY A 133 10.48 34.14 19.61
C GLY A 133 11.93 34.57 19.76
N LYS A 134 12.85 34.02 18.94
CA LYS A 134 14.31 34.19 19.12
C LYS A 134 14.97 35.15 18.14
N GLY A 135 14.27 35.54 17.07
CA GLY A 135 14.81 36.37 15.99
C GLY A 135 15.86 35.68 15.12
N ARG A 136 16.16 34.39 15.34
CA ARG A 136 17.07 33.57 14.52
C ARG A 136 16.82 32.08 14.73
N TRP A 137 17.22 31.27 13.76
CA TRP A 137 17.36 29.82 13.92
C TRP A 137 18.74 29.47 14.45
N GLU A 138 18.78 28.45 15.30
CA GLU A 138 20.02 27.78 15.68
C GLU A 138 20.26 26.60 14.71
N GLU A 139 21.42 25.97 14.83
CA GLU A 139 21.83 24.87 13.94
C GLU A 139 20.76 23.76 13.79
N PRO A 140 20.06 23.31 14.85
CA PRO A 140 19.02 22.29 14.68
C PRO A 140 17.85 22.73 13.82
N GLN A 141 17.41 24.00 13.93
CA GLN A 141 16.31 24.54 13.14
C GLN A 141 16.72 24.77 11.68
N LEU A 142 17.95 25.25 11.44
CA LEU A 142 18.53 25.36 10.10
C LEU A 142 18.64 24.01 9.42
N SER A 143 19.14 23.00 10.14
CA SER A 143 19.23 21.63 9.64
C SER A 143 17.85 21.08 9.25
N LEU A 144 16.84 21.24 10.11
CA LEU A 144 15.46 20.84 9.81
C LEU A 144 14.88 21.59 8.61
N ALA A 145 15.14 22.89 8.47
CA ALA A 145 14.68 23.66 7.33
C ALA A 145 15.26 23.11 6.01
N PHE A 146 16.55 22.80 5.97
CA PHE A 146 17.17 22.17 4.80
C PHE A 146 16.65 20.75 4.55
N ASP A 147 16.37 19.99 5.61
CA ASP A 147 15.72 18.68 5.53
C ASP A 147 14.35 18.78 4.83
N LEU A 148 13.51 19.72 5.26
CA LEU A 148 12.18 19.97 4.69
C LEU A 148 12.24 20.48 3.24
N LEU A 149 13.25 21.28 2.90
CA LEU A 149 13.54 21.68 1.52
C LEU A 149 14.06 20.52 0.66
N GLY A 150 14.44 19.40 1.27
CA GLY A 150 15.00 18.24 0.60
C GLY A 150 16.44 18.43 0.16
N VAL A 151 17.19 19.33 0.81
CA VAL A 151 18.60 19.61 0.51
C VAL A 151 19.50 18.57 1.19
N PRO A 152 20.25 17.76 0.41
CA PRO A 152 21.23 16.81 0.94
C PRO A 152 22.30 17.46 1.82
N HIS A 153 22.80 16.74 2.84
CA HIS A 153 23.78 17.25 3.80
C HIS A 153 25.07 17.78 3.16
N ASP A 154 25.58 17.08 2.14
CA ASP A 154 26.79 17.43 1.38
C ASP A 154 26.66 18.75 0.61
N ARG A 155 25.44 19.26 0.40
CA ARG A 155 25.18 20.50 -0.33
C ARG A 155 24.86 21.70 0.55
N ARG A 156 24.72 21.51 1.87
CA ARG A 156 24.30 22.59 2.77
C ARG A 156 25.35 23.67 2.96
N GLY A 157 26.62 23.28 3.08
CA GLY A 157 27.72 24.20 3.39
C GLY A 157 27.97 25.29 2.34
N SER A 158 27.41 25.14 1.14
CA SER A 158 27.48 26.12 0.05
C SER A 158 26.12 26.64 -0.41
N ASP A 159 25.03 26.30 0.30
CA ASP A 159 23.70 26.75 -0.08
C ASP A 159 23.58 28.27 0.19
N PRO A 160 23.22 29.09 -0.82
CA PRO A 160 23.11 30.54 -0.66
C PRO A 160 22.16 30.97 0.46
N ARG A 161 21.20 30.12 0.83
CA ARG A 161 20.26 30.38 1.93
C ARG A 161 20.95 30.43 3.30
N LEU A 162 22.19 29.97 3.44
CA LEU A 162 22.97 30.17 4.66
C LEU A 162 23.17 31.66 4.99
N ALA A 163 23.16 32.54 3.99
CA ALA A 163 23.28 33.99 4.18
C ALA A 163 21.94 34.67 4.51
N HIS A 164 20.83 33.93 4.55
CA HIS A 164 19.52 34.50 4.85
C HIS A 164 19.45 35.03 6.29
N ASP A 165 18.90 36.23 6.43
CA ASP A 165 18.46 36.74 7.71
C ASP A 165 17.13 36.09 8.15
N ALA A 166 16.65 36.46 9.34
CA ALA A 166 15.42 35.93 9.88
C ALA A 166 14.18 36.27 9.03
N ALA A 167 14.17 37.44 8.37
CA ALA A 167 13.05 37.85 7.52
C ALA A 167 12.99 36.99 6.25
N ALA A 168 14.13 36.75 5.61
CA ALA A 168 14.26 35.88 4.46
C ALA A 168 13.89 34.42 4.79
N TRP A 169 14.35 33.87 5.91
CA TRP A 169 13.95 32.53 6.34
C TRP A 169 12.45 32.44 6.66
N LYS A 170 11.88 33.47 7.27
CA LYS A 170 10.43 33.54 7.53
C LYS A 170 9.64 33.56 6.22
N ALA A 171 10.12 34.31 5.22
CA ALA A 171 9.51 34.35 3.89
C ALA A 171 9.58 32.98 3.19
N VAL A 172 10.72 32.29 3.26
CA VAL A 172 10.87 30.92 2.74
C VAL A 172 9.88 29.98 3.40
N ALA A 173 9.84 29.95 4.74
CA ALA A 173 8.96 29.04 5.47
C ALA A 173 7.48 29.29 5.14
N ARG A 174 7.05 30.56 5.06
CA ARG A 174 5.67 30.92 4.68
C ARG A 174 5.36 30.57 3.22
N GLY A 175 6.31 30.75 2.31
CA GLY A 175 6.18 30.35 0.92
C GLY A 175 6.02 28.84 0.78
N GLU A 176 6.79 28.04 1.52
CA GLU A 176 6.65 26.58 1.52
C GLU A 176 5.32 26.12 2.12
N ILE A 177 4.84 26.74 3.21
CA ILE A 177 3.51 26.45 3.76
C ILE A 177 2.43 26.71 2.70
N ALA A 178 2.43 27.89 2.09
CA ALA A 178 1.45 28.24 1.07
C ALA A 178 1.50 27.31 -0.15
N ALA A 179 2.70 26.89 -0.57
CA ALA A 179 2.87 25.93 -1.67
C ALA A 179 2.33 24.54 -1.32
N LEU A 180 2.48 24.10 -0.06
CA LEU A 180 1.94 22.82 0.42
C LEU A 180 0.41 22.88 0.55
N GLU A 181 -0.15 23.99 1.04
CA GLU A 181 -1.60 24.21 1.09
C GLU A 181 -2.23 24.22 -0.31
N ASP A 182 -1.60 24.91 -1.26
CA ASP A 182 -2.02 24.91 -2.66
C ASP A 182 -1.93 23.50 -3.29
N LEU A 183 -0.84 22.77 -3.03
CA LEU A 183 -0.69 21.40 -3.50
C LEU A 183 -1.79 20.47 -2.97
N LYS A 184 -2.19 20.65 -1.71
CA LYS A 184 -3.32 19.92 -1.13
C LYS A 184 -4.62 20.24 -1.85
N ALA A 185 -4.93 21.53 -1.97
CA ALA A 185 -6.16 22.02 -2.59
C ALA A 185 -6.28 21.63 -4.07
N ARG A 186 -5.16 21.58 -4.81
CA ARG A 186 -5.15 21.23 -6.23
C ARG A 186 -5.44 19.77 -6.53
N GLY A 187 -5.27 18.85 -5.57
CA GLY A 187 -5.53 17.45 -5.87
C GLY A 187 -5.32 16.44 -4.76
N LEU A 188 -4.47 16.71 -3.76
CA LEU A 188 -4.24 15.70 -2.72
C LEU A 188 -5.46 15.51 -1.80
N ASP A 189 -6.26 16.55 -1.58
CA ASP A 189 -7.49 16.43 -0.79
C ASP A 189 -8.53 15.55 -1.50
N GLU A 190 -8.68 15.72 -2.82
CA GLU A 190 -9.57 14.88 -3.63
C GLU A 190 -9.04 13.45 -3.74
N GLN A 191 -7.72 13.29 -3.95
CA GLN A 191 -7.09 11.98 -3.98
C GLN A 191 -7.27 11.23 -2.65
N ASP A 192 -7.03 11.88 -1.51
CA ASP A 192 -7.25 11.30 -0.17
C ASP A 192 -8.71 10.90 0.04
N ARG A 193 -9.66 11.73 -0.41
CA ARG A 193 -11.10 11.42 -0.36
C ARG A 193 -11.45 10.17 -1.16
N VAL A 194 -10.91 10.03 -2.37
CA VAL A 194 -11.12 8.86 -3.24
C VAL A 194 -10.47 7.62 -2.63
N GLU A 195 -9.21 7.71 -2.20
CA GLU A 195 -8.48 6.61 -1.55
C GLU A 195 -9.24 6.12 -0.30
N ARG A 196 -9.75 7.05 0.52
CA ARG A 196 -10.59 6.71 1.68
C ARG A 196 -11.87 6.00 1.27
N ALA A 197 -12.58 6.51 0.27
CA ALA A 197 -13.82 5.90 -0.21
C ALA A 197 -13.60 4.48 -0.76
N GLU A 198 -12.49 4.24 -1.45
CA GLU A 198 -12.10 2.91 -1.93
C GLU A 198 -11.71 1.96 -0.81
N ALA A 199 -10.96 2.44 0.19
CA ALA A 199 -10.60 1.66 1.36
C ALA A 199 -11.85 1.27 2.16
N VAL A 200 -12.74 2.23 2.43
CA VAL A 200 -14.03 2.00 3.12
C VAL A 200 -14.95 1.04 2.36
N ALA A 201 -14.87 1.03 1.03
CA ALA A 201 -15.62 0.10 0.18
C ALA A 201 -14.93 -1.27 0.03
N GLY A 202 -13.75 -1.48 0.63
CA GLY A 202 -13.00 -2.73 0.51
C GLY A 202 -12.44 -2.99 -0.89
N ARG A 203 -12.35 -1.96 -1.74
CA ARG A 203 -11.84 -2.10 -3.12
C ARG A 203 -10.32 -2.05 -3.19
N SER A 204 -9.68 -1.40 -2.22
CA SER A 204 -8.22 -1.38 -2.10
C SER A 204 -7.73 -2.52 -1.21
N LEU A 205 -6.82 -3.35 -1.75
CA LEU A 205 -5.89 -4.10 -0.91
C LEU A 205 -4.81 -3.10 -0.53
N GLY A 206 -4.88 -2.51 0.66
CA GLY A 206 -3.94 -1.48 1.11
C GLY A 206 -2.46 -1.84 0.90
N GLU A 207 -1.54 -0.91 1.15
CA GLU A 207 -0.12 -1.08 0.77
C GLU A 207 0.71 -1.99 1.70
N THR A 208 0.06 -2.81 2.52
CA THR A 208 0.75 -3.67 3.48
C THR A 208 1.65 -4.70 2.77
N ALA A 209 2.73 -5.12 3.45
CA ALA A 209 3.61 -6.17 2.94
C ALA A 209 2.84 -7.47 2.67
N ALA A 210 1.88 -7.80 3.53
CA ALA A 210 0.99 -8.95 3.37
C ALA A 210 0.13 -8.83 2.10
N ALA A 211 -0.48 -7.67 1.83
CA ALA A 211 -1.26 -7.45 0.61
C ALA A 211 -0.40 -7.54 -0.66
N ARG A 212 0.84 -7.02 -0.64
CA ARG A 212 1.79 -7.14 -1.76
C ARG A 212 2.19 -8.60 -2.01
N LEU A 213 2.50 -9.34 -0.95
CA LEU A 213 2.81 -10.77 -1.05
C LEU A 213 1.63 -11.55 -1.62
N LEU A 214 0.43 -11.29 -1.12
CA LEU A 214 -0.80 -11.95 -1.57
C LEU A 214 -1.07 -11.71 -3.07
N ARG A 215 -0.94 -10.46 -3.54
CA ARG A 215 -1.08 -10.15 -4.99
C ARG A 215 -0.07 -10.93 -5.84
N ARG A 216 1.19 -11.02 -5.38
CA ARG A 216 2.24 -11.77 -6.07
C ARG A 216 1.92 -13.27 -6.13
N GLU A 217 1.48 -13.85 -5.02
CA GLU A 217 1.13 -15.28 -4.95
C GLU A 217 -0.11 -15.61 -5.80
N LEU A 218 -1.15 -14.79 -5.75
CA LEU A 218 -2.34 -14.92 -6.60
C LEU A 218 -1.94 -14.96 -8.09
N ALA A 219 -1.20 -13.96 -8.55
CA ALA A 219 -0.77 -13.89 -9.95
C ALA A 219 0.11 -15.09 -10.34
N ALA A 220 0.94 -15.60 -9.43
CA ALA A 220 1.73 -16.80 -9.69
C ALA A 220 0.86 -18.04 -9.85
N ARG A 221 -0.13 -18.26 -8.98
CA ARG A 221 -1.02 -19.43 -9.04
C ARG A 221 -1.96 -19.40 -10.24
N GLU A 222 -2.48 -18.23 -10.61
CA GLU A 222 -3.31 -18.06 -11.83
C GLU A 222 -2.55 -18.50 -13.09
N ARG A 223 -1.29 -18.09 -13.23
CA ARG A 223 -0.44 -18.52 -14.36
C ARG A 223 -0.24 -20.03 -14.37
N THR A 224 -0.02 -20.63 -13.19
CA THR A 224 0.14 -22.08 -13.05
C THR A 224 -1.10 -22.85 -13.47
N VAL A 225 -2.29 -22.44 -13.00
CA VAL A 225 -3.56 -23.08 -13.36
C VAL A 225 -3.81 -22.97 -14.86
N ARG A 226 -3.62 -21.76 -15.44
CA ARG A 226 -3.80 -21.53 -16.87
C ARG A 226 -2.88 -22.41 -17.71
N TRP A 227 -1.58 -22.42 -17.40
CA TRP A 227 -0.62 -23.25 -18.11
C TRP A 227 -1.00 -24.73 -18.08
N ALA A 228 -1.41 -25.25 -16.92
CA ALA A 228 -1.75 -26.66 -16.77
C ALA A 228 -3.03 -27.08 -17.51
N LEU A 229 -3.97 -26.14 -17.73
CA LEU A 229 -5.19 -26.39 -18.50
C LEU A 229 -5.00 -26.25 -20.02
N GLU A 230 -3.89 -25.62 -20.44
CA GLU A 230 -3.54 -25.40 -21.84
C GLU A 230 -2.60 -26.48 -22.41
N GLN A 231 -2.12 -27.43 -21.58
CA GLN A 231 -1.35 -28.61 -22.02
C GLN A 231 -2.27 -29.74 -22.48
#